data_AF-A0A959FPB2-F1
#
_entry.id   AF-A0A959FPB2-F1
#
_cell.length_a   1.000
_cell.length_b   1.000
_cell.length_c   1.000
_cell.angle_alpha   90.00
_cell.angle_beta   90.00
_cell.angle_gamma   90.00
#
_symmetry.space_group_name_H-M   'P 1'
#
loop_
_entity.id
_entity.type
_entity.pdbx_description
1 polymer ?
#
loop_
_entity_poly.entity_id
_entity_poly.type
_entity_poly.pdbx_seq_one_letter_code
_entity_poly.pdbx_strand_id
1 'polypeptide(L)' 'GLNVLMLQLEGTIEGIRFNYYGYYYSNENGTVQLITYTSDNLFEDYTEEIETFLSGLAEY' A
#
# COMPACT_ATOMS: atom_id res chain seq x y z
N GLY A 1 10.75 4.20 -15.16
CA GLY A 1 9.99 3.58 -14.06
C GLY A 1 8.52 3.85 -14.27
N LEU A 2 7.66 2.99 -13.71
CA LEU A 2 6.22 3.19 -13.68
C LEU A 2 5.90 4.34 -12.70
N ASN A 3 5.12 5.34 -13.14
CA ASN A 3 4.64 6.37 -12.23
C ASN A 3 3.44 5.83 -11.45
N VAL A 4 3.57 5.83 -10.13
CA VAL A 4 2.53 5.36 -9.21
C VAL A 4 2.20 6.44 -8.20
N LEU A 5 0.95 6.46 -7.75
CA LEU A 5 0.54 7.20 -6.57
C LEU A 5 0.64 6.28 -5.35
N MET A 6 1.40 6.69 -4.34
CA MET A 6 1.42 6.03 -3.03
C MET A 6 0.33 6.64 -2.16
N LEU A 7 -0.51 5.78 -1.56
CA LEU A 7 -1.50 6.19 -0.56
C LEU A 7 -1.31 5.37 0.71
N GLN A 8 -1.31 6.08 1.85
CA GLN A 8 -1.49 5.52 3.17
C GLN A 8 -2.85 5.98 3.73
N LEU A 9 -3.63 5.04 4.23
CA LEU A 9 -4.95 5.29 4.81
C LEU A 9 -5.05 4.60 6.17
N GLU A 10 -5.54 5.32 7.17
CA GLU A 10 -5.89 4.74 8.47
C GLU A 10 -7.39 4.43 8.54
N GLY A 11 -7.73 3.25 9.05
CA GLY A 11 -9.11 2.82 9.23
C GLY A 11 -9.31 2.07 10.53
N THR A 12 -10.54 2.06 11.03
CA THR A 12 -10.93 1.21 12.18
C THR A 12 -12.02 0.25 11.74
N ILE A 13 -11.77 -1.05 11.87
CA ILE A 13 -12.74 -2.11 11.57
C ILE A 13 -12.98 -2.88 12.87
N GLU A 14 -14.24 -2.93 13.30
CA GLU A 14 -14.65 -3.64 14.52
C GLU A 14 -13.82 -3.28 15.77
N GLY A 15 -13.41 -2.01 15.87
CA GLY A 15 -12.62 -1.48 16.99
C GLY A 15 -11.10 -1.69 16.86
N ILE A 16 -10.62 -2.33 15.79
CA ILE A 16 -9.20 -2.54 15.52
C ILE A 16 -8.73 -1.48 14.51
N ARG A 17 -7.66 -0.76 14.84
CA ARG A 17 -7.02 0.21 13.93
C ARG A 17 -6.09 -0.52 12.95
N PHE A 18 -6.19 -0.16 11.68
CA PHE A 18 -5.37 -0.68 10.58
C PHE A 18 -4.76 0.47 9.79
N ASN A 19 -3.54 0.25 9.31
CA ASN A 19 -2.94 1.04 8.24
C ASN A 19 -3.04 0.26 6.93
N TYR A 20 -3.58 0.90 5.91
CA TYR A 20 -3.53 0.46 4.52
C TYR A 20 -2.45 1.26 3.83
N TYR A 21 -1.59 0.60 3.07
CA TYR A 21 -0.51 1.23 2.32
C TYR A 21 -0.43 0.58 0.95
N GLY A 22 -0.49 1.38 -0.11
CA GLY A 22 -0.60 0.83 -1.45
C GLY A 22 -0.13 1.76 -2.56
N TYR A 23 0.18 1.14 -3.70
CA TYR A 23 0.56 1.82 -4.94
C TYR A 23 -0.55 1.71 -5.97
N TYR A 24 -0.84 2.82 -6.63
CA TYR A 24 -1.94 3.00 -7.54
C TYR A 24 -1.38 3.46 -8.88
N TYR A 25 -1.54 2.62 -9.90
CA TYR A 25 -1.16 2.90 -11.27
C TYR A 25 -2.41 3.10 -12.12
N SER A 26 -2.45 4.17 -12.91
CA SER A 26 -3.57 4.45 -13.82
C SER A 26 -3.09 4.74 -15.23
N ASN A 27 -3.84 4.27 -16.21
CA ASN A 27 -3.68 4.62 -17.62
C ASN A 27 -5.06 4.73 -18.30
N GLU A 28 -5.06 4.91 -19.61
CA GLU A 28 -6.29 5.02 -20.43
C GLU A 28 -7.22 3.80 -20.35
N ASN A 29 -6.70 2.64 -19.93
CA ASN A 29 -7.47 1.40 -19.81
C ASN A 29 -8.01 1.16 -18.39
N GLY A 30 -7.64 2.00 -17.41
CA GLY A 30 -8.13 1.92 -16.03
C GLY A 30 -7.03 2.02 -14.97
N THR A 31 -7.37 1.61 -13.75
CA THR A 31 -6.50 1.71 -12.58
C THR A 31 -6.24 0.34 -11.97
N VAL A 32 -4.96 0.02 -11.77
CA VAL A 32 -4.49 -1.12 -10.99
C VAL A 32 -4.04 -0.63 -9.62
N GLN A 33 -4.44 -1.34 -8.57
CA GLN A 33 -4.14 -0.99 -7.19
C GLN A 33 -3.53 -2.21 -6.52
N LEU A 34 -2.39 -2.02 -5.86
CA LEU A 34 -1.77 -3.04 -5.01
C LEU A 34 -1.71 -2.48 -3.60
N ILE A 35 -2.42 -3.13 -2.68
CA ILE A 35 -2.64 -2.63 -1.33
C ILE A 35 -2.18 -3.70 -0.34
N THR A 36 -1.32 -3.29 0.58
CA THR A 36 -1.00 -4.02 1.80
C THR A 36 -1.78 -3.42 2.97
N TYR A 37 -1.98 -4.20 4.02
CA TYR A 37 -2.52 -3.68 5.26
C TYR A 37 -2.00 -4.47 6.45
N THR A 38 -1.84 -3.79 7.57
CA THR A 38 -1.47 -4.40 8.86
C THR A 38 -2.11 -3.62 10.00
N SER A 39 -2.12 -4.18 11.21
CA SER A 39 -2.60 -3.46 12.39
C SER A 39 -1.73 -2.23 12.65
N ASP A 40 -2.35 -1.16 13.13
CA ASP A 40 -1.71 0.16 13.31
C ASP A 40 -0.42 0.09 14.15
N ASN A 41 -0.44 -0.73 15.20
CA ASN A 41 0.69 -0.94 16.11
C ASN A 41 1.87 -1.71 15.51
N LEU A 42 1.73 -2.32 14.33
CA LEU A 42 2.80 -3.05 13.62
C LEU A 42 3.24 -2.31 12.35
N PHE A 43 2.60 -1.19 12.02
CA PHE A 43 2.82 -0.54 10.73
C PHE A 43 4.24 -0.02 10.62
N GLU A 44 4.72 0.77 11.59
CA GLU A 44 6.07 1.33 11.58
C GLU A 44 7.16 0.25 11.46
N ASP A 45 6.98 -0.88 12.15
CA ASP A 45 7.92 -2.01 12.13
C ASP A 45 7.95 -2.72 10.76
N TYR A 46 6.85 -2.68 10.00
CA TYR A 46 6.72 -3.36 8.71
C TYR A 46 6.77 -2.43 7.50
N THR A 47 6.84 -1.11 7.67
CA THR A 47 6.82 -0.15 6.56
C THR A 47 7.91 -0.44 5.53
N GLU A 48 9.13 -0.76 5.96
CA GLU A 48 10.24 -1.06 5.03
C GLU A 48 9.99 -2.35 4.23
N GLU A 49 9.45 -3.39 4.87
CA GLU A 49 9.08 -4.65 4.20
C GLU A 49 7.91 -4.43 3.23
N ILE A 50 6.91 -3.64 3.64
CA ILE A 50 5.76 -3.24 2.81
C ILE A 50 6.24 -2.49 1.57
N GLU A 51 7.09 -1.47 1.73
CA GLU A 51 7.63 -0.68 0.62
C GLU A 51 8.49 -1.54 -0.31
N THR A 52 9.29 -2.46 0.24
CA THR A 52 10.07 -3.41 -0.53
C THR A 52 9.17 -4.34 -1.34
N PHE A 53 8.13 -4.90 -0.72
CA PHE A 53 7.19 -5.80 -1.37
C PHE A 53 6.41 -5.10 -2.50
N LEU A 54 5.93 -3.88 -2.25
CA LEU A 54 5.21 -3.08 -3.22
C LEU A 54 6.11 -2.60 -4.37
N SER A 55 7.38 -2.26 -4.08
CA SER A 55 8.36 -1.86 -5.08
C SER A 55 8.87 -3.05 -5.91
N GLY A 56 8.91 -4.25 -5.33
CA GLY A 56 9.28 -5.48 -6.05
C GLY A 56 8.27 -5.88 -7.14
N LEU A 57 7.03 -5.38 -7.08
CA LEU A 57 6.04 -5.45 -8.16
C LEU A 57 6.15 -4.29 -9.16
N ALA A 58 6.93 -3.24 -8.86
CA ALA A 58 7.15 -2.08 -9.72
C ALA A 58 8.35 -2.24 -10.70
N GLU A 59 9.11 -3.34 -10.61
CA GLU A 59 10.08 -3.77 -11.62
C GLU A 59 9.49 -4.85 -12.54
N TYR A 60 8.57 -4.47 -13.44
CA TYR A 60 8.29 -5.22 -14.68
C TYR A 60 7.97 -4.26 -15.82
#